data_AF-A0A6G2QEA8-F1
#
_entry.id   AF-A0A6G2QEA8-F1
#
_cell.length_a   1.000
_cell.length_b   1.000
_cell.length_c   1.000
_cell.angle_alpha   90.00
_cell.angle_beta   90.00
_cell.angle_gamma   90.00
#
_symmetry.space_group_name_H-M   'P 1'
#
loop_
_entity.id
_entity.type
_entity.pdbx_description
1 polymer ?
#
loop_
_entity_poly.entity_id
_entity_poly.type
_entity_poly.pdbx_seq_one_letter_code
_entity_poly.pdbx_strand_id
1 'polypeptide(L)'
;MPHAPASPEEIAQSRPRIRRDVLYTQTPDGVLFHNAHGGFNVRTRNAYRFATLIVPHFDGERRVEELCAGLGDKQRDMVVQLVRALYARGFARDAGPKPPGDLLAPQVSERFAHQLDYLDHYADDAAARFARFRDTPVAVLGDDALARWAALG
;
A
#
# COMPACT_ATOMS: atom_id res chain seq x y z
N MET A 1 -1.97 -11.85 12.01
CA MET A 1 -1.50 -11.54 10.64
C MET A 1 -2.72 -11.58 9.74
N PRO A 2 -3.10 -10.50 9.06
CA PRO A 2 -4.17 -10.60 8.07
C PRO A 2 -3.77 -11.65 7.03
N HIS A 3 -4.68 -12.57 6.75
CA HIS A 3 -4.48 -13.65 5.79
C HIS A 3 -4.30 -13.02 4.40
N ALA A 4 -3.14 -13.20 3.76
CA ALA A 4 -2.96 -12.74 2.39
C ALA A 4 -3.94 -13.50 1.49
N PRO A 5 -4.79 -12.82 0.69
CA PRO A 5 -5.78 -13.49 -0.13
C PRO A 5 -5.08 -14.46 -1.08
N ALA A 6 -5.53 -15.71 -1.06
CA ALA A 6 -4.86 -16.85 -1.67
C ALA A 6 -5.67 -17.45 -2.80
N SER A 7 -7.01 -17.32 -2.82
CA SER A 7 -7.83 -17.76 -3.95
C SER A 7 -7.96 -16.65 -5.02
N PRO A 8 -8.21 -16.98 -6.30
CA PRO A 8 -8.50 -15.98 -7.33
C PRO A 8 -9.70 -15.09 -6.98
N GLU A 9 -10.73 -15.66 -6.34
CA GLU A 9 -11.93 -14.92 -5.90
C GLU A 9 -11.62 -13.95 -4.75
N GLU A 10 -10.83 -14.38 -3.76
CA GLU A 10 -10.36 -13.49 -2.68
C GLU A 10 -9.51 -12.35 -3.24
N ILE A 11 -8.62 -12.65 -4.19
CA ILE A 11 -7.82 -11.62 -4.86
C ILE A 11 -8.72 -10.67 -5.65
N ALA A 12 -9.73 -11.17 -6.36
CA ALA A 12 -10.67 -10.32 -7.11
C ALA A 12 -11.36 -9.29 -6.19
N GLN A 13 -11.73 -9.70 -4.98
CA GLN A 13 -12.37 -8.84 -3.98
C GLN A 13 -11.39 -7.97 -3.19
N SER A 14 -10.08 -8.29 -3.18
CA SER A 14 -9.05 -7.55 -2.44
C SER A 14 -8.78 -6.15 -3.04
N ARG A 15 -8.29 -5.23 -2.20
CA ARG A 15 -7.85 -3.89 -2.62
C ARG A 15 -6.31 -3.81 -2.57
N PRO A 16 -5.61 -4.02 -3.70
CA PRO A 16 -4.16 -4.07 -3.70
C PRO A 16 -3.56 -2.71 -3.39
N ARG A 17 -2.69 -2.68 -2.37
CA ARG A 17 -1.85 -1.53 -2.04
C ARG A 17 -0.38 -1.93 -2.11
N ILE A 18 0.33 -1.36 -3.07
CA ILE A 18 1.77 -1.61 -3.24
C ILE A 18 2.55 -0.94 -2.10
N ARG A 19 3.61 -1.60 -1.62
CA ARG A 19 4.48 -0.99 -0.61
C ARG A 19 5.35 0.09 -1.25
N ARG A 20 5.60 1.16 -0.51
CA ARG A 20 6.34 2.34 -0.98
C ARG A 20 7.79 2.10 -1.36
N ASP A 21 8.42 1.12 -0.72
CA ASP A 21 9.81 0.75 -0.96
C ASP A 21 9.98 -0.13 -2.20
N VAL A 22 8.88 -0.49 -2.89
CA VAL A 22 8.91 -1.29 -4.10
C VAL A 22 9.22 -0.43 -5.31
N LEU A 23 10.34 -0.77 -5.95
CA LEU A 23 10.73 -0.28 -7.25
C LEU A 23 10.52 -1.38 -8.29
N TYR A 24 10.20 -0.97 -9.52
CA TYR A 24 10.09 -1.91 -10.64
C TYR A 24 10.86 -1.38 -11.86
N THR A 25 11.74 -2.22 -12.40
CA THR A 25 12.64 -1.85 -13.50
C THR A 25 12.50 -2.81 -14.68
N GLN A 26 12.63 -2.27 -15.89
CA GLN A 26 12.61 -3.08 -17.09
C GLN A 26 13.84 -3.99 -17.14
N THR A 27 13.63 -5.25 -17.51
CA THR A 27 14.71 -6.22 -17.79
C THR A 27 14.56 -6.75 -19.22
N PRO A 28 15.59 -7.38 -19.80
CA PRO A 28 15.49 -7.96 -21.16
C PRO A 28 14.32 -8.93 -21.30
N ASP A 29 13.99 -9.66 -20.24
CA ASP A 29 12.97 -10.71 -20.24
C ASP A 29 11.63 -10.27 -19.59
N GLY A 30 11.51 -9.02 -19.11
CA GLY A 30 10.29 -8.52 -18.50
C GLY A 30 10.50 -7.38 -17.50
N VAL A 31 10.15 -7.61 -16.23
CA VAL A 31 10.24 -6.61 -15.14
C VAL A 31 10.75 -7.22 -13.86
N LEU A 32 11.66 -6.50 -13.19
CA LEU A 32 12.17 -6.82 -11.85
C LEU A 32 11.48 -5.92 -10.82
N PHE A 33 10.72 -6.52 -9.91
CA PHE A 33 10.27 -5.86 -8.69
C PHE A 33 11.34 -6.04 -7.62
N HIS A 34 11.73 -4.98 -6.93
CA HIS A 34 12.72 -5.05 -5.85
C HIS A 34 12.50 -3.99 -4.78
N ASN A 35 12.94 -4.29 -3.57
CA ASN A 35 13.05 -3.37 -2.44
C ASN A 35 14.35 -3.66 -1.66
N ALA A 36 14.52 -3.04 -0.49
CA ALA A 36 15.71 -3.25 0.35
C ALA A 36 15.89 -4.70 0.86
N HIS A 37 14.85 -5.53 0.81
CA HIS A 37 14.83 -6.88 1.37
C HIS A 37 14.95 -7.98 0.30
N GLY A 38 14.83 -7.64 -0.98
CA GLY A 38 14.95 -8.60 -2.07
C GLY A 38 14.22 -8.17 -3.33
N GLY A 39 14.06 -9.10 -4.27
CA GLY A 39 13.37 -8.84 -5.53
C GLY A 39 12.93 -10.11 -6.25
N PHE A 40 12.03 -9.96 -7.22
CA PHE A 40 11.58 -11.03 -8.09
C PHE A 40 11.33 -10.55 -9.51
N ASN A 41 11.57 -11.44 -10.48
CA ASN A 41 11.36 -11.17 -11.88
C ASN A 41 10.03 -11.75 -12.36
N VAL A 42 9.29 -10.95 -13.15
CA VAL A 42 8.17 -11.42 -13.97
C VAL A 42 8.66 -11.52 -15.41
N ARG A 43 8.76 -12.75 -15.91
CA ARG A 43 9.29 -13.05 -17.25
C ARG A 43 8.17 -13.07 -18.29
N THR A 44 8.01 -11.96 -18.99
CA THR A 44 7.10 -11.83 -20.14
C THR A 44 7.47 -10.57 -20.90
N ARG A 45 7.48 -10.64 -22.23
CA ARG A 45 7.91 -9.55 -23.13
C ARG A 45 7.22 -8.21 -22.90
N ASN A 46 5.96 -8.24 -22.44
CA ASN A 46 5.15 -7.05 -22.15
C ASN A 46 5.00 -6.75 -20.65
N ALA A 47 5.72 -7.46 -19.77
CA ALA A 47 5.52 -7.37 -18.33
C ALA A 47 5.83 -5.98 -17.77
N TYR A 48 6.88 -5.32 -18.25
CA TYR A 48 7.21 -3.96 -17.82
C TYR A 48 6.12 -2.96 -18.24
N ARG A 49 5.70 -2.97 -19.51
CA ARG A 49 4.61 -2.11 -19.98
C ARG A 49 3.32 -2.34 -19.20
N PHE A 50 3.00 -3.60 -18.92
CA PHE A 50 1.82 -3.97 -18.14
C PHE A 50 1.93 -3.46 -16.70
N ALA A 51 3.06 -3.67 -16.04
CA ALA A 51 3.31 -3.17 -14.68
C ALA A 51 3.17 -1.65 -14.62
N THR A 52 3.76 -0.91 -15.56
CA THR A 52 3.65 0.55 -15.64
C THR A 52 2.21 1.06 -15.76
N LEU A 53 1.32 0.28 -16.40
CA LEU A 53 -0.09 0.64 -16.53
C LEU A 53 -0.90 0.32 -15.26
N ILE A 54 -0.67 -0.85 -14.65
CA ILE A 54 -1.56 -1.34 -13.59
C ILE A 54 -1.08 -0.97 -12.18
N VAL A 55 0.23 -0.96 -11.93
CA VAL A 55 0.81 -0.73 -10.60
C VAL A 55 0.44 0.63 -10.00
N PRO A 56 0.35 1.74 -10.77
CA PRO A 56 -0.10 3.02 -10.23
C PRO A 56 -1.53 3.00 -9.64
N HIS A 57 -2.33 2.00 -10.00
CA HIS A 57 -3.68 1.82 -9.48
C HIS A 57 -3.74 0.87 -8.27
N PHE A 58 -2.61 0.33 -7.82
CA PHE A 58 -2.51 -0.45 -6.59
C PHE A 58 -2.30 0.48 -5.39
N ASP A 59 -3.25 1.38 -5.18
CA ASP A 59 -3.28 2.39 -4.11
C ASP A 59 -4.13 1.96 -2.90
N GLY A 60 -4.81 0.81 -2.99
CA GLY A 60 -5.73 0.31 -1.98
C GLY A 60 -7.14 0.91 -2.03
N GLU A 61 -7.46 1.76 -3.01
CA GLU A 61 -8.79 2.37 -3.14
C GLU A 61 -9.77 1.51 -3.93
N ARG A 62 -9.31 0.75 -4.93
CA ARG A 62 -10.16 -0.06 -5.83
C ARG A 62 -9.93 -1.56 -5.64
N ARG A 63 -10.98 -2.36 -5.83
CA ARG A 63 -10.86 -3.82 -5.85
C ARG A 63 -10.21 -4.28 -7.14
N VAL A 64 -9.57 -5.46 -7.13
CA VAL A 64 -9.00 -6.04 -8.36
C VAL A 64 -10.06 -6.24 -9.44
N GLU A 65 -11.27 -6.67 -9.08
CA GLU A 65 -12.37 -6.83 -10.03
C GLU A 65 -12.79 -5.50 -10.69
N GLU A 66 -12.76 -4.40 -9.95
CA GLU A 66 -13.04 -3.05 -10.44
C GLU A 66 -11.93 -2.58 -11.39
N LEU A 67 -10.66 -2.85 -11.05
CA LEU A 67 -9.51 -2.59 -11.93
C LEU A 67 -9.53 -3.43 -13.21
N CYS A 68 -10.19 -4.58 -13.15
CA CYS A 68 -10.36 -5.50 -14.27
C CYS A 68 -11.59 -5.22 -15.14
N ALA A 69 -12.42 -4.23 -14.77
CA ALA A 69 -13.61 -3.88 -15.53
C ALA A 69 -13.25 -3.48 -16.97
N GLY A 70 -13.88 -4.13 -17.95
CA GLY A 70 -13.61 -3.89 -19.38
C GLY A 70 -12.38 -4.61 -19.94
N LEU A 71 -11.63 -5.38 -19.13
CA LEU A 71 -10.54 -6.23 -19.61
C LEU A 71 -11.04 -7.59 -20.10
N GLY A 72 -10.38 -8.15 -21.12
CA GLY A 72 -10.59 -9.55 -21.54
C GLY A 72 -10.05 -10.54 -20.51
N ASP A 73 -10.52 -11.80 -20.53
CA ASP A 73 -10.22 -12.80 -19.50
C ASP A 73 -8.71 -12.99 -19.28
N LYS A 74 -7.94 -13.06 -20.38
CA LYS A 74 -6.48 -13.18 -20.32
C LYS A 74 -5.82 -12.03 -19.56
N GLN A 75 -6.29 -10.80 -19.75
CA GLN A 75 -5.75 -9.63 -19.06
C GLN A 75 -6.15 -9.66 -17.57
N ARG A 76 -7.37 -10.09 -17.23
CA ARG A 76 -7.79 -10.26 -15.83
C ARG A 76 -6.92 -11.29 -15.12
N ASP A 77 -6.67 -12.43 -15.76
CA ASP A 77 -5.77 -13.45 -15.23
C ASP A 77 -4.36 -12.89 -14.97
N MET A 78 -3.84 -12.07 -15.88
CA MET A 78 -2.55 -11.40 -15.68
C MET A 78 -2.54 -10.47 -14.46
N VAL A 79 -3.61 -9.68 -14.25
CA VAL A 79 -3.73 -8.82 -13.05
C VAL A 79 -3.77 -9.68 -11.79
N VAL A 80 -4.63 -10.70 -11.75
CA VAL A 80 -4.78 -11.60 -10.59
C VAL A 80 -3.47 -12.30 -10.26
N GLN A 81 -2.74 -12.80 -11.26
CA GLN A 81 -1.43 -13.44 -11.05
C GLN A 81 -0.36 -12.45 -10.57
N LEU A 82 -0.36 -11.21 -11.07
CA LEU A 82 0.55 -10.18 -10.58
C LEU A 82 0.28 -9.84 -9.12
N VAL A 83 -0.98 -9.57 -8.76
CA VAL A 83 -1.40 -9.25 -7.39
C VAL A 83 -1.05 -10.41 -6.45
N ARG A 84 -1.34 -11.66 -6.85
CA ARG A 84 -0.92 -12.86 -6.13
C ARG A 84 0.60 -12.89 -5.87
N ALA A 85 1.40 -12.63 -6.90
CA ALA A 85 2.86 -12.68 -6.81
C ALA A 85 3.41 -11.59 -5.88
N LEU A 86 2.81 -10.39 -5.91
CA LEU A 86 3.15 -9.28 -5.03
C LEU A 86 2.79 -9.58 -3.58
N TYR A 87 1.59 -10.12 -3.32
CA TYR A 87 1.15 -10.50 -1.97
C TYR A 87 1.99 -11.62 -1.37
N ALA A 88 2.24 -12.69 -2.14
CA ALA A 88 3.04 -13.83 -1.68
C ALA A 88 4.47 -13.44 -1.26
N ARG A 89 4.98 -12.31 -1.76
CA ARG A 89 6.33 -11.81 -1.46
C ARG A 89 6.33 -10.60 -0.52
N GLY A 90 5.16 -10.12 -0.09
CA GLY A 90 5.03 -8.95 0.76
C GLY A 90 5.42 -7.63 0.06
N PHE A 91 5.27 -7.56 -1.26
CA PHE A 91 5.49 -6.35 -2.08
C PHE A 91 4.21 -5.50 -2.19
N ALA A 92 3.07 -6.13 -1.99
CA ALA A 92 1.79 -5.46 -1.81
C ALA A 92 1.02 -6.15 -0.68
N ARG A 93 -0.04 -5.52 -0.21
CA ARG A 93 -1.00 -6.10 0.73
C ARG A 93 -2.43 -5.78 0.32
N ASP A 94 -3.37 -6.52 0.89
CA ASP A 94 -4.77 -6.12 0.84
C ASP A 94 -4.98 -4.98 1.84
N ALA A 95 -5.46 -3.83 1.36
CA ALA A 95 -5.82 -2.70 2.21
C ALA A 95 -7.05 -2.99 3.08
N GLY A 96 -7.79 -4.07 2.77
CA GLY A 96 -8.96 -4.48 3.52
C GLY A 96 -10.19 -3.61 3.24
N PRO A 97 -11.23 -3.69 4.09
CA PRO A 97 -12.42 -2.89 3.93
C PRO A 97 -12.10 -1.40 4.15
N LYS A 98 -12.68 -0.53 3.32
CA LYS A 98 -12.64 0.91 3.56
C LYS A 98 -13.31 1.19 4.91
N PRO A 99 -12.63 1.85 5.87
CA PRO A 99 -13.22 2.12 7.17
C PRO A 99 -14.51 2.95 7.01
N PRO A 100 -15.56 2.64 7.78
CA PRO A 100 -16.81 3.38 7.72
C PRO A 100 -16.61 4.77 8.33
N GLY A 101 -16.61 5.80 7.47
CA GLY A 101 -16.48 7.20 7.85
C GLY A 101 -15.05 7.73 7.83
N ASP A 102 -14.94 9.05 7.73
CA ASP A 102 -13.66 9.76 7.77
C ASP A 102 -13.14 9.77 9.21
N LEU A 103 -12.26 8.81 9.55
CA LEU A 103 -11.53 8.77 10.83
C LEU A 103 -10.76 10.07 11.12
N LEU A 104 -10.43 10.81 10.06
CA LEU A 104 -9.72 12.08 10.10
C LEU A 104 -10.48 13.05 9.22
N ALA A 105 -10.70 14.27 9.71
CA ALA A 105 -11.25 15.34 8.88
C ALA A 105 -10.40 15.52 7.61
N PRO A 106 -10.99 15.80 6.44
CA PRO A 106 -10.27 15.86 5.16
C PRO A 106 -9.03 16.76 5.20
N GLN A 107 -9.11 17.90 5.89
CA GLN A 107 -8.01 18.85 6.02
C GLN A 107 -6.83 18.26 6.81
N VAL A 108 -7.10 17.40 7.80
CA VAL A 108 -6.08 16.70 8.58
C VAL A 108 -5.43 15.61 7.72
N SER A 109 -6.24 14.82 7.01
CA SER A 109 -5.74 13.78 6.09
C SER A 109 -4.83 14.37 5.02
N GLU A 110 -5.21 15.50 4.44
CA GLU A 110 -4.42 16.20 3.42
C GLU A 110 -3.13 16.80 4.02
N ARG A 111 -3.24 17.50 5.16
CA ARG A 111 -2.09 18.11 5.84
C ARG A 111 -1.02 17.10 6.24
N PHE A 112 -1.43 15.91 6.67
CA PHE A 112 -0.56 14.86 7.17
C PHE A 112 -0.45 13.67 6.21
N ALA A 113 -0.76 13.87 4.92
CA ALA A 113 -0.77 12.81 3.92
C ALA A 113 0.56 12.03 3.94
N HIS A 114 1.71 12.72 3.99
CA HIS A 114 3.04 12.12 4.01
C HIS A 114 3.33 11.30 5.29
N GLN A 115 2.81 11.70 6.45
CA GLN A 115 2.97 10.99 7.72
C GLN A 115 2.07 9.77 7.79
N LEU A 116 0.81 9.89 7.35
CA LEU A 116 -0.12 8.77 7.23
C LEU A 116 0.46 7.70 6.31
N ASP A 117 0.98 8.17 5.19
CA ASP A 117 1.72 7.41 4.21
C ASP A 117 2.92 6.65 4.79
N TYR A 118 3.76 7.34 5.57
CA TYR A 118 4.88 6.72 6.28
C TYR A 118 4.42 5.66 7.28
N LEU A 119 3.40 5.97 8.09
CA LEU A 119 2.82 5.01 9.02
C LEU A 119 2.31 3.77 8.28
N ASP A 120 1.62 3.97 7.17
CA ASP A 120 1.07 2.89 6.34
C ASP A 120 2.12 1.94 5.78
N HIS A 121 3.36 2.42 5.63
CA HIS A 121 4.49 1.59 5.21
C HIS A 121 4.98 0.62 6.31
N TYR A 122 4.86 1.01 7.59
CA TYR A 122 5.35 0.24 8.75
C TYR A 122 4.24 -0.42 9.56
N ALA A 123 2.99 0.01 9.36
CA ALA A 123 1.88 -0.28 10.25
C ALA A 123 0.57 -0.37 9.46
N ASP A 124 -0.19 -1.44 9.72
CA ASP A 124 -1.59 -1.49 9.28
C ASP A 124 -2.43 -0.43 9.98
N ASP A 125 -3.54 -0.02 9.34
CA ASP A 125 -4.49 0.95 9.91
C ASP A 125 -3.82 2.28 10.32
N ALA A 126 -3.06 2.86 9.37
CA ALA A 126 -2.32 4.11 9.57
C ALA A 126 -3.22 5.26 10.04
N ALA A 127 -4.43 5.36 9.50
CA ALA A 127 -5.40 6.40 9.84
C ALA A 127 -5.86 6.28 11.30
N ALA A 128 -6.28 5.10 11.78
CA ALA A 128 -6.70 4.96 13.17
C ALA A 128 -5.52 5.12 14.14
N ARG A 129 -4.33 4.61 13.78
CA ARG A 129 -3.13 4.81 14.61
C ARG A 129 -2.73 6.28 14.70
N PHE A 130 -2.82 7.02 13.60
CA PHE A 130 -2.55 8.44 13.57
C PHE A 130 -3.60 9.22 14.38
N ALA A 131 -4.89 8.90 14.22
CA ALA A 131 -5.97 9.49 15.01
C ALA A 131 -5.72 9.28 16.51
N ARG A 132 -5.43 8.04 16.93
CA ARG A 132 -5.09 7.72 18.32
C ARG A 132 -3.87 8.49 18.82
N PHE A 133 -2.80 8.57 18.02
CA PHE A 133 -1.61 9.33 18.37
C PHE A 133 -1.94 10.81 18.63
N ARG A 134 -2.71 11.43 17.72
CA ARG A 134 -3.11 12.83 17.81
C ARG A 134 -3.99 13.12 19.02
N ASP A 135 -4.86 12.17 19.39
CA ASP A 135 -5.77 12.32 20.53
C ASP A 135 -5.14 11.87 21.87
N THR A 136 -3.88 11.43 21.87
CA THR A 136 -3.17 11.01 23.09
C THR A 136 -2.63 12.24 23.84
N PRO A 137 -3.04 12.46 25.12
CA PRO A 137 -2.44 13.50 25.94
C PRO A 137 -1.00 13.12 26.34
N VAL A 138 -0.07 14.05 26.18
CA VAL A 138 1.35 13.87 26.53
C VAL A 138 1.78 14.95 27.52
N ALA A 139 2.42 14.56 28.63
CA ALA A 139 3.02 15.47 29.59
C ALA A 139 4.55 15.48 29.44
N VAL A 140 5.14 16.67 29.30
CA VAL A 140 6.59 16.86 29.28
C VAL A 140 7.01 17.51 30.60
N LEU A 141 7.93 16.87 31.33
CA LEU A 141 8.43 17.35 32.62
C LEU A 141 9.87 17.86 32.46
N GLY A 142 10.05 19.15 32.68
CA GLY A 142 11.33 19.84 32.58
C GLY A 142 11.16 21.26 32.03
N ASP A 143 12.14 22.11 32.29
CA ASP A 143 12.17 23.51 31.85
C ASP A 143 13.43 23.82 31.02
N ASP A 144 14.20 22.80 30.66
CA ASP A 144 15.39 22.94 29.84
C ASP A 144 15.06 23.06 28.34
N ALA A 145 16.12 23.16 27.52
CA ALA A 145 15.95 23.25 26.07
C ALA A 145 15.34 21.98 25.47
N LEU A 146 15.67 20.80 26.00
CA LEU A 146 15.17 19.53 25.50
C LEU A 146 13.66 19.39 25.74
N ALA A 147 13.19 19.75 26.93
CA ALA A 147 11.77 19.77 27.28
C ALA A 147 10.98 20.72 26.36
N ARG A 148 11.53 21.91 26.06
CA ARG A 148 10.90 22.85 25.11
C ARG A 148 10.80 22.29 23.70
N TRP A 149 11.88 21.70 23.18
CA TRP A 149 11.87 21.09 21.84
C TRP A 149 10.94 19.89 21.75
N ALA A 150 10.80 19.10 22.82
CA ALA A 150 9.90 17.96 22.86
C ALA A 150 8.41 18.36 22.91
N ALA A 151 8.07 19.50 23.52
CA ALA A 151 6.70 20.01 23.59
C ALA A 151 6.24 20.71 22.31
N LEU A 152 7.19 21.21 21.50
CA LEU A 152 6.93 21.86 20.22
C LEU A 152 6.85 20.80 19.10
N GLY A 153 5.77 20.01 19.14
CA GLY A 153 5.30 19.23 18.00
C GLY A 153 4.55 20.11 17.00
#